data_AF-A0A2T0KS86-F1
#
_entry.id   AF-A0A2T0KS86-F1
#
_cell.length_a   1.000
_cell.length_b   1.000
_cell.length_c   1.000
_cell.angle_alpha   90.00
_cell.angle_beta   90.00
_cell.angle_gamma   90.00
#
_symmetry.space_group_name_H-M   'P 1'
#
loop_
_entity.id
_entity.type
_entity.pdbx_description
1 polymer ?
#
loop_
_entity_poly.entity_id
_entity_poly.type
_entity_poly.pdbx_seq_one_letter_code
_entity_poly.pdbx_strand_id
1 'polypeptide(L)'
;MTAFLLIWSPKKWPWPELPDVAKRVAAGVAVADAWGCGFARSILPGDRVFLHRVAQEPKGIFGSGYVTRAPYEVPDPATKRGYRLCIDFVYDWLVDAYEGVVIPREMLRAHPFSVQTWDAQSSGTVIKPMAEGALEKRWAELTGKRKPPKFDTPT
;
A
#
# COMPACT_ATOMS: atom_id res chain seq x y z
N MET A 1 -2.67 15.91 0.32
CA MET A 1 -2.19 14.53 0.46
C MET A 1 -3.43 13.66 0.46
N THR A 2 -3.47 12.69 -0.45
CA THR A 2 -4.56 11.73 -0.56
C THR A 2 -4.01 10.34 -0.25
N ALA A 3 -4.81 9.50 0.41
CA ALA A 3 -4.46 8.11 0.65
C ALA A 3 -5.01 7.17 -0.43
N PHE A 4 -4.17 6.22 -0.86
CA PHE A 4 -4.53 5.21 -1.86
C PHE A 4 -4.31 3.80 -1.32
N LEU A 5 -5.11 2.85 -1.81
CA LEU A 5 -5.01 1.44 -1.47
C LEU A 5 -4.22 0.69 -2.55
N LEU A 6 -3.18 -0.02 -2.12
CA LEU A 6 -2.39 -0.94 -2.94
C LEU A 6 -2.78 -2.37 -2.56
N ILE A 7 -3.19 -3.16 -3.54
CA ILE A 7 -3.73 -4.50 -3.31
C ILE A 7 -2.66 -5.54 -3.57
N TRP A 8 -2.51 -6.47 -2.63
CA TRP A 8 -1.68 -7.65 -2.76
C TRP A 8 -2.49 -8.94 -2.54
N SER A 9 -2.28 -9.92 -3.41
CA SER A 9 -2.85 -11.26 -3.28
C SER A 9 -1.72 -12.29 -3.40
N PRO A 10 -1.38 -13.02 -2.32
CA PRO A 10 -0.26 -13.99 -2.34
C PRO A 10 -0.50 -15.12 -3.35
N LYS A 11 -1.75 -15.41 -3.70
CA LYS A 11 -2.10 -16.40 -4.72
C LYS A 11 -1.79 -15.95 -6.15
N LYS A 12 -1.89 -14.64 -6.42
CA LYS A 12 -1.67 -14.08 -7.77
C LYS A 12 -0.23 -13.62 -7.94
N TRP A 13 0.35 -13.05 -6.88
CA TRP A 13 1.68 -12.46 -6.89
C TRP A 13 2.45 -12.96 -5.65
N PRO A 14 3.07 -14.15 -5.74
CA PRO A 14 3.97 -14.63 -4.70
C PRO A 14 5.07 -13.60 -4.44
N TRP A 15 5.42 -13.40 -3.17
CA TRP A 15 6.43 -12.43 -2.75
C TRP A 15 7.34 -13.03 -1.67
N PRO A 16 8.19 -14.01 -2.03
CA PRO A 16 9.02 -14.73 -1.07
C PRO A 16 9.98 -13.84 -0.27
N GLU A 17 10.33 -12.66 -0.77
CA GLU A 17 11.23 -11.70 -0.14
C GLU A 17 10.53 -10.80 0.89
N LEU A 18 9.19 -10.83 0.98
CA LEU A 18 8.43 -9.99 1.92
C LEU A 18 8.94 -10.06 3.37
N PRO A 19 9.27 -11.24 3.95
CA PRO A 19 9.76 -11.31 5.32
C PRO A 19 11.06 -10.51 5.51
N ASP A 20 11.95 -10.53 4.54
CA ASP A 20 13.23 -9.82 4.62
C ASP A 20 13.10 -8.33 4.32
N VAL A 21 12.20 -7.95 3.41
CA VAL A 21 11.81 -6.54 3.20
C VAL A 21 11.22 -5.97 4.49
N ALA A 22 10.30 -6.69 5.15
CA ALA A 22 9.69 -6.26 6.41
C ALA A 22 10.74 -6.06 7.52
N LYS A 23 11.72 -6.99 7.67
CA LYS A 23 12.83 -6.84 8.61
C LYS A 23 13.67 -5.58 8.34
N ARG A 24 13.98 -5.30 7.07
CA ARG A 24 14.75 -4.11 6.68
C ARG A 24 13.99 -2.82 7.00
N VAL A 25 12.70 -2.76 6.68
CA VAL A 25 11.83 -1.62 7.03
C VAL A 25 11.73 -1.45 8.55
N ALA A 26 11.60 -2.54 9.30
CA ALA A 26 11.59 -2.51 10.76
C ALA A 26 12.92 -2.00 11.35
N ALA A 27 14.05 -2.29 10.70
CA ALA A 27 15.38 -1.79 11.05
C ALA A 27 15.60 -0.31 10.63
N GLY A 28 14.62 0.34 10.02
CA GLY A 28 14.70 1.75 9.60
C GLY A 28 15.41 1.97 8.26
N VAL A 29 15.66 0.91 7.48
CA VAL A 29 16.20 1.04 6.13
C VAL A 29 15.13 1.63 5.22
N ALA A 30 15.49 2.66 4.45
CA ALA A 30 14.63 3.17 3.39
C ALA A 30 14.55 2.13 2.27
N VAL A 31 13.40 1.46 2.15
CA VAL A 31 13.15 0.45 1.11
C VAL A 31 12.10 0.97 0.14
N ALA A 32 12.55 1.32 -1.06
CA ALA A 32 11.67 1.71 -2.16
C ALA A 32 11.14 0.47 -2.89
N ASP A 33 9.94 0.57 -3.44
CA ASP A 33 9.31 -0.47 -4.24
C ASP A 33 8.45 0.14 -5.36
N ALA A 34 8.19 -0.66 -6.39
CA ALA A 34 7.38 -0.29 -7.55
C ALA A 34 6.07 -1.09 -7.53
N TRP A 35 4.93 -0.39 -7.48
CA TRP A 35 3.62 -1.03 -7.37
C TRP A 35 2.73 -0.68 -8.55
N GLY A 36 2.06 -1.68 -9.14
CA GLY A 36 1.07 -1.44 -10.18
C GLY A 36 -0.16 -0.74 -9.60
N CYS A 37 -0.57 0.40 -10.16
CA CYS A 37 -1.67 1.24 -9.64
C CYS A 37 -2.95 1.17 -10.48
N GLY A 38 -3.11 0.12 -11.29
CA GLY A 38 -4.28 -0.07 -12.14
C GLY A 38 -4.40 1.05 -13.18
N PHE A 39 -5.45 1.87 -13.07
CA PHE A 39 -5.71 3.01 -13.96
C PHE A 39 -5.53 4.37 -13.27
N ALA A 40 -5.05 4.37 -12.02
CA ALA A 40 -4.93 5.60 -11.24
C ALA A 40 -3.78 6.46 -11.77
N ARG A 41 -4.14 7.54 -12.48
CA ARG A 41 -3.20 8.55 -13.00
C ARG A 41 -3.06 9.77 -12.09
N SER A 42 -3.93 9.91 -11.08
CA SER A 42 -3.97 11.05 -10.17
C SER A 42 -3.08 10.92 -8.93
N ILE A 43 -2.31 9.83 -8.81
CA ILE A 43 -1.40 9.62 -7.69
C ILE A 43 -0.19 10.54 -7.87
N LEU A 44 0.19 11.27 -6.83
CA LEU A 44 1.29 12.23 -6.88
C LEU A 44 2.37 11.89 -5.84
N PRO A 45 3.64 12.29 -6.06
CA PRO A 45 4.67 12.21 -5.04
C PRO A 45 4.23 12.89 -3.74
N GLY A 46 4.50 12.24 -2.61
CA GLY A 46 4.04 12.66 -1.28
C GLY A 46 2.67 12.12 -0.88
N ASP A 47 1.89 11.54 -1.80
CA ASP A 47 0.64 10.87 -1.43
C ASP A 47 0.90 9.64 -0.56
N ARG A 48 -0.11 9.31 0.24
CA ARG A 48 -0.06 8.20 1.18
C ARG A 48 -0.52 6.91 0.50
N VAL A 49 0.13 5.80 0.81
CA VAL A 49 -0.32 4.48 0.38
C VAL A 49 -0.46 3.52 1.55
N PHE A 50 -1.47 2.65 1.47
CA PHE A 50 -1.68 1.52 2.37
C PHE A 50 -1.72 0.22 1.57
N LEU A 51 -0.97 -0.79 2.02
CA LEU A 51 -0.93 -2.11 1.42
C LEU A 51 -1.95 -3.01 2.09
N HIS A 52 -2.82 -3.62 1.29
CA HIS A 52 -3.89 -4.49 1.75
C HIS A 52 -3.78 -5.89 1.15
N ARG A 53 -3.70 -6.88 2.03
CA ARG A 53 -3.71 -8.30 1.67
C ARG A 53 -5.14 -8.78 1.49
N VAL A 54 -5.42 -9.35 0.32
CA VAL A 54 -6.75 -9.86 -0.07
C VAL A 54 -6.72 -11.35 -0.42
N ALA A 55 -7.91 -11.91 -0.70
CA ALA A 55 -8.17 -13.26 -1.19
C ALA A 55 -7.87 -14.43 -0.21
N GLN A 56 -6.79 -14.38 0.58
CA GLN A 56 -6.42 -15.45 1.52
C GLN A 56 -6.08 -14.88 2.90
N GLU A 57 -6.59 -15.51 3.95
CA GLU A 57 -6.28 -15.14 5.35
C GLU A 57 -4.79 -15.34 5.68
N PRO A 58 -4.20 -14.48 6.53
CA PRO A 58 -4.81 -13.29 7.16
C PRO A 58 -5.09 -12.15 6.16
N LYS A 59 -6.30 -11.58 6.16
CA LYS A 59 -6.64 -10.41 5.34
C LYS A 59 -6.58 -9.13 6.17
N GLY A 60 -6.11 -8.05 5.57
CA GLY A 60 -5.96 -6.80 6.30
C GLY A 60 -4.88 -5.89 5.74
N ILE A 61 -4.75 -4.73 6.35
CA ILE A 61 -3.70 -3.76 6.01
C ILE A 61 -2.44 -4.17 6.75
N PHE A 62 -1.33 -4.28 6.02
CA PHE A 62 -0.07 -4.83 6.55
C PHE A 62 1.15 -3.93 6.27
N GLY A 63 0.97 -2.90 5.46
CA GLY A 63 2.02 -1.95 5.18
C GLY A 63 1.48 -0.58 4.83
N SER A 64 2.37 0.38 4.85
CA SER A 64 2.10 1.75 4.45
C SER A 64 3.36 2.38 3.89
N GLY A 65 3.19 3.47 3.15
CA GLY A 65 4.31 4.21 2.61
C GLY A 65 3.91 5.55 2.01
N TYR A 66 4.86 6.18 1.33
CA TYR A 66 4.67 7.44 0.63
C TYR A 66 5.14 7.32 -0.80
N VAL A 67 4.38 7.88 -1.73
CA VAL A 67 4.72 7.87 -3.15
C VAL A 67 5.93 8.76 -3.40
N THR A 68 6.89 8.25 -4.16
CA THR A 68 8.10 8.98 -4.58
C THR A 68 8.05 9.35 -6.05
N ARG A 69 7.30 8.59 -6.87
CA ARG A 69 7.13 8.87 -8.30
C ARG A 69 5.67 8.70 -8.72
N ALA A 70 5.17 9.68 -9.47
CA ALA A 70 3.86 9.62 -10.11
C ALA A 70 3.73 8.41 -11.07
N PRO A 71 2.50 8.00 -11.43
CA PRO A 71 2.25 6.89 -12.33
C PRO A 71 3.03 7.00 -13.66
N TYR A 72 3.78 5.96 -13.98
CA TYR A 72 4.51 5.81 -15.24
C TYR A 72 4.14 4.50 -15.94
N GLU A 73 4.30 4.47 -17.25
CA GLU A 73 3.97 3.32 -18.08
C GLU A 73 5.12 2.32 -18.06
N VAL A 74 4.80 1.08 -17.72
CA VAL A 74 5.72 -0.06 -17.78
C VAL A 74 5.21 -1.02 -18.86
N PRO A 75 6.02 -1.36 -19.87
CA PRO A 75 5.62 -2.31 -20.90
C PRO A 75 5.11 -3.62 -20.29
N ASP A 76 3.95 -4.06 -20.75
CA ASP A 76 3.28 -5.27 -20.29
C ASP A 76 2.47 -5.88 -21.45
N PRO A 77 2.99 -6.91 -22.12
CA PRO A 77 2.31 -7.53 -23.25
C PRO A 77 1.06 -8.33 -22.84
N ALA A 78 0.86 -8.60 -21.54
CA ALA A 78 -0.33 -9.27 -21.07
C ALA A 78 -1.56 -8.34 -21.02
N THR A 79 -1.37 -7.02 -21.10
CA THR A 79 -2.48 -6.07 -21.16
C THR A 79 -2.85 -5.72 -22.59
N LYS A 80 -4.14 -5.46 -22.84
CA LYS A 80 -4.61 -5.01 -24.16
C LYS A 80 -3.96 -3.70 -24.64
N ARG A 81 -3.44 -2.88 -23.73
CA ARG A 81 -2.79 -1.60 -24.04
C ARG A 81 -1.28 -1.74 -24.28
N GLY A 82 -0.70 -2.92 -24.01
CA GLY A 82 0.75 -3.15 -24.09
C GLY A 82 1.56 -2.55 -22.93
N TYR A 83 0.90 -1.96 -21.93
CA TYR A 83 1.54 -1.42 -20.74
C TYR A 83 0.63 -1.50 -19.50
N ARG A 84 1.24 -1.37 -18.33
CA ARG A 84 0.58 -1.16 -17.03
C ARG A 84 1.10 0.12 -16.38
N LEU A 85 0.30 0.76 -15.53
CA LEU A 85 0.75 1.91 -14.75
C LEU A 85 1.36 1.44 -13.43
N CYS A 86 2.55 1.97 -13.12
CA CYS A 86 3.24 1.74 -11.85
C CYS A 86 3.55 3.07 -11.18
N ILE A 87 3.58 3.05 -9.85
CA ILE A 87 4.15 4.13 -9.04
C ILE A 87 5.41 3.59 -8.36
N ASP A 88 6.32 4.49 -8.03
CA ASP A 88 7.38 4.19 -7.07
C ASP A 88 6.97 4.80 -5.74
N PHE A 89 7.19 4.06 -4.67
CA PHE A 89 6.90 4.50 -3.31
C PHE A 89 7.93 3.89 -2.37
N VAL A 90 7.84 4.27 -1.11
CA VAL A 90 8.77 3.83 -0.08
C VAL A 90 8.04 3.59 1.22
N TYR A 91 8.40 2.51 1.89
CA TYR A 91 7.73 2.10 3.12
C TYR A 91 8.09 3.01 4.30
N ASP A 92 7.10 3.36 5.10
CA ASP A 92 7.30 3.80 6.48
C ASP A 92 7.01 2.66 7.48
N TRP A 93 6.17 1.70 7.07
CA TRP A 93 5.86 0.50 7.85
C TRP A 93 5.53 -0.67 6.94
N LEU A 94 6.02 -1.86 7.33
CA LEU A 94 5.71 -3.12 6.67
C LEU A 94 5.87 -4.26 7.67
N VAL A 95 4.90 -5.16 7.72
CA VAL A 95 5.02 -6.44 8.44
C VAL A 95 5.05 -7.60 7.45
N ASP A 96 5.56 -8.75 7.89
CA ASP A 96 5.43 -9.98 7.12
C ASP A 96 3.95 -10.37 7.05
N ALA A 97 3.35 -10.09 5.89
CA ALA A 97 1.95 -10.35 5.68
C ALA A 97 1.62 -11.83 5.70
N TYR A 98 2.59 -12.74 5.48
CA TYR A 98 2.37 -14.18 5.56
C TYR A 98 2.02 -14.63 6.98
N GLU A 99 2.63 -14.00 7.98
CA GLU A 99 2.39 -14.29 9.41
C GLU A 99 1.20 -13.51 9.98
N GLY A 100 0.99 -12.26 9.55
CA GLY A 100 -0.07 -11.43 10.13
C GLY A 100 -0.26 -10.08 9.44
N VAL A 101 -1.26 -9.33 9.91
CA VAL A 101 -1.59 -7.99 9.40
C VAL A 101 -1.72 -7.02 10.57
N VAL A 102 -1.52 -5.72 10.33
CA VAL A 102 -1.59 -4.69 11.38
C VAL A 102 -3.05 -4.34 11.68
N ILE A 103 -3.86 -4.10 10.64
CA ILE A 103 -5.31 -3.89 10.77
C ILE A 103 -6.03 -5.04 10.07
N PRO A 104 -6.57 -6.00 10.83
CA PRO A 104 -7.34 -7.09 10.28
C PRO A 104 -8.59 -6.65 9.51
N ARG A 105 -9.01 -7.43 8.52
CA ARG A 105 -10.12 -7.11 7.63
C ARG A 105 -11.45 -6.94 8.37
N GLU A 106 -11.67 -7.66 9.46
CA GLU A 106 -12.85 -7.57 10.31
C GLU A 106 -12.99 -6.19 10.97
N MET A 107 -11.88 -5.56 11.36
CA MET A 107 -11.90 -4.22 11.94
C MET A 107 -12.35 -3.16 10.93
N LEU A 108 -12.16 -3.42 9.65
CA LEU A 108 -12.54 -2.53 8.54
C LEU A 108 -14.03 -2.64 8.15
N ARG A 109 -14.82 -3.48 8.86
CA ARG A 109 -16.26 -3.66 8.59
C ARG A 109 -17.14 -2.64 9.32
N ALA A 110 -16.63 -1.99 10.36
CA ALA A 110 -17.38 -1.02 11.15
C ALA A 110 -17.22 0.41 10.59
N HIS A 111 -18.15 1.29 10.93
CA HIS A 111 -18.01 2.71 10.64
C HIS A 111 -16.81 3.29 11.43
N PRO A 112 -15.98 4.18 10.85
CA PRO A 112 -16.12 4.81 9.52
C PRO A 112 -15.53 4.02 8.35
N PHE A 113 -14.83 2.91 8.59
CA PHE A 113 -14.16 2.13 7.54
C PHE A 113 -15.10 1.43 6.57
N SER A 114 -16.32 1.11 7.00
CA SER A 114 -17.33 0.40 6.21
C SER A 114 -17.72 1.11 4.91
N VAL A 115 -17.45 2.42 4.79
CA VAL A 115 -17.73 3.17 3.56
C VAL A 115 -16.73 2.92 2.44
N GLN A 116 -15.56 2.37 2.77
CA GLN A 116 -14.50 2.04 1.82
C GLN A 116 -14.65 0.61 1.29
N THR A 117 -14.40 0.42 0.00
CA THR A 117 -14.27 -0.93 -0.58
C THR A 117 -12.85 -1.43 -0.36
N TRP A 118 -12.67 -2.30 0.64
CA TRP A 118 -11.36 -2.86 1.00
C TRP A 118 -10.95 -4.04 0.11
N ASP A 119 -11.89 -4.91 -0.25
CA ASP A 119 -11.64 -6.09 -1.11
C ASP A 119 -11.57 -5.73 -2.61
N ALA A 120 -10.87 -4.64 -2.94
CA ALA A 120 -10.71 -4.17 -4.31
C ALA A 120 -9.93 -5.19 -5.16
N GLN A 121 -10.29 -5.28 -6.44
CA GLN A 121 -9.62 -6.17 -7.40
C GLN A 121 -8.41 -5.51 -8.08
N SER A 122 -8.22 -4.21 -7.87
CA SER A 122 -7.13 -3.40 -8.41
C SER A 122 -6.58 -2.46 -7.36
N SER A 123 -5.28 -2.24 -7.40
CA SER A 123 -4.60 -1.16 -6.67
C SER A 123 -4.94 0.22 -7.25
N GLY A 124 -4.55 1.27 -6.54
CA GLY A 124 -4.71 2.67 -6.96
C GLY A 124 -6.07 3.25 -6.63
N THR A 125 -6.87 2.54 -5.82
CA THR A 125 -8.17 3.02 -5.37
C THR A 125 -7.97 4.10 -4.30
N VAL A 126 -8.60 5.26 -4.49
CA VAL A 126 -8.60 6.32 -3.47
C VAL A 126 -9.30 5.81 -2.21
N ILE A 127 -8.71 6.05 -1.05
CA ILE A 127 -9.35 5.87 0.25
C ILE A 127 -10.26 7.08 0.47
N LYS A 128 -11.54 6.83 0.72
CA LYS A 128 -12.53 7.90 0.90
C LYS A 128 -12.12 8.79 2.08
N PRO A 129 -12.29 10.13 1.99
CA PRO A 129 -11.86 11.07 3.03
C PRO A 129 -12.36 10.72 4.44
N MET A 130 -13.58 10.19 4.55
CA MET A 130 -14.17 9.78 5.83
C MET A 130 -13.46 8.57 6.47
N ALA A 131 -12.94 7.64 5.67
CA ALA A 131 -12.17 6.50 6.15
C ALA A 131 -10.70 6.86 6.37
N GLU A 132 -10.15 7.78 5.56
CA GLU A 132 -8.74 8.18 5.56
C GLU A 132 -8.26 8.68 6.93
N GLY A 133 -8.93 9.68 7.51
CA GLY A 133 -8.50 10.25 8.79
C GLY A 133 -8.59 9.25 9.96
N ALA A 134 -9.63 8.41 9.97
CA ALA A 134 -9.77 7.35 10.95
C ALA A 134 -8.73 6.25 10.78
N LEU A 135 -8.34 5.96 9.53
CA LEU A 135 -7.36 4.94 9.20
C LEU A 135 -5.99 5.38 9.68
N GLU A 136 -5.57 6.60 9.37
CA GLU A 136 -4.31 7.17 9.85
C GLU A 136 -4.23 7.19 11.37
N LYS A 137 -5.32 7.60 12.05
CA LYS A 137 -5.38 7.57 13.51
C LYS A 137 -5.18 6.14 14.04
N ARG A 138 -5.93 5.17 13.50
CA ARG A 138 -5.86 3.78 13.96
C ARG A 138 -4.50 3.15 13.64
N TRP A 139 -3.92 3.47 12.50
CA TRP A 139 -2.58 3.04 12.12
C TRP A 139 -1.55 3.54 13.12
N ALA A 140 -1.54 4.84 13.41
CA ALA A 140 -0.63 5.45 14.36
C ALA A 140 -0.77 4.90 15.80
N GLU A 141 -1.99 4.51 16.22
CA GLU A 141 -2.21 3.84 17.52
C GLU A 141 -1.53 2.46 17.60
N LEU A 142 -1.51 1.72 16.49
CA LEU A 142 -0.99 0.36 16.43
C LEU A 142 0.52 0.30 16.14
N THR A 143 1.01 1.21 15.31
CA THR A 143 2.41 1.21 14.84
C THR A 143 3.27 2.25 15.55
N GLY A 144 2.65 3.20 16.25
CA GLY A 144 3.31 4.45 16.63
C GLY A 144 3.55 5.37 15.43
N LYS A 145 4.12 6.55 15.70
CA LYS A 145 4.52 7.50 14.65
C LYS A 145 5.99 7.29 14.29
N ARG A 146 6.26 6.82 13.08
CA ARG A 146 7.61 6.84 12.50
C ARG A 146 7.75 8.05 11.58
N LYS A 147 8.92 8.69 11.60
CA LYS A 147 9.23 9.65 10.54
C LYS A 147 9.34 8.86 9.23
N PRO A 148 8.78 9.36 8.12
CA PRO A 148 9.07 8.79 6.82
C PRO A 148 10.59 8.77 6.64
N PRO A 149 11.18 7.68 6.11
CA PRO A 149 12.60 7.69 5.83
C PRO A 149 12.94 8.87 4.90
N LYS A 150 14.19 9.34 4.91
CA LYS A 150 14.59 10.39 3.98
C LYS A 150 14.75 9.74 2.60
N PHE A 151 14.09 10.31 1.60
CA PHE A 151 14.27 9.95 0.20
C PHE A 151 14.41 11.25 -0.56
N ASP A 152 15.49 11.35 -1.32
CA ASP A 152 15.70 12.49 -2.19
C ASP A 152 14.72 12.38 -3.35
N THR A 153 13.75 13.28 -3.40
CA THR A 153 12.94 13.46 -4.60
C THR A 153 13.90 13.92 -5.70
N PRO A 154 14.06 13.18 -6.81
CA PRO A 154 14.84 13.69 -7.93
C PRO A 154 14.24 15.02 -8.35
N THR A 155 15.07 16.06 -8.35
CA THR A 155 14.70 17.42 -8.81
C THR A 155 14.45 17.44 -10.30
#